data_AF-A0A9X0BDH6-F1
#
_entry.id   AF-A0A9X0BDH6-F1
#
_cell.length_a   1.000
_cell.length_b   1.000
_cell.length_c   1.000
_cell.angle_alpha   90.00
_cell.angle_beta   90.00
_cell.angle_gamma   90.00
#
_symmetry.space_group_name_H-M   'P 1'
#
loop_
_entity.id
_entity.type
_entity.pdbx_description
1 polymer ?
#
loop_
_entity_poly.entity_id
_entity_poly.type
_entity_poly.pdbx_seq_one_letter_code
_entity_poly.pdbx_strand_id
1 'polypeptide(L)'
;MTRILLTGASGYIGGDVLHLLKTSHPEYECSILLRDSGKAAAISKVFPDVRVVLGDLDAAALIEDEAAKADVVISKTIFVYEKGDMTLIV
;
A
#
# COMPACT_ATOMS: atom_id res chain seq x y z
N MET A 1 13.85 -9.51 0.51
CA MET A 1 13.21 -8.52 -0.38
C MET A 1 12.38 -7.61 0.51
N THR A 2 12.38 -6.29 0.31
CA THR A 2 11.56 -5.37 1.12
C THR A 2 10.12 -5.39 0.63
N ARG A 3 9.19 -5.63 1.55
CA ARG A 3 7.74 -5.70 1.30
C ARG A 3 7.08 -4.41 1.76
N ILE A 4 6.34 -3.77 0.87
CA ILE A 4 5.68 -2.49 1.11
C ILE A 4 4.17 -2.68 1.03
N LEU A 5 3.46 -2.29 2.09
CA LEU A 5 2.01 -2.10 2.03
C LEU A 5 1.71 -0.62 1.78
N LEU A 6 1.05 -0.30 0.67
CA LEU A 6 0.64 1.06 0.33
C LEU A 6 -0.89 1.18 0.31
N THR A 7 -1.42 2.01 1.18
CA THR A 7 -2.84 2.39 1.16
C THR A 7 -3.02 3.71 0.39
N GLY A 8 -4.13 3.84 -0.34
CA GLY A 8 -4.39 5.05 -1.13
C GLY A 8 -3.59 5.14 -2.43
N ALA A 9 -3.08 4.03 -2.96
CA ALA A 9 -2.30 3.95 -4.20
C ALA A 9 -3.02 4.50 -5.45
N SER A 10 -4.36 4.57 -5.44
CA SER A 10 -5.15 5.18 -6.53
C SER A 10 -5.40 6.68 -6.36
N GLY A 11 -4.86 7.31 -5.32
CA GLY A 11 -4.90 8.76 -5.13
C GLY A 11 -3.81 9.46 -5.93
N TYR A 12 -3.84 10.80 -5.98
CA TYR A 12 -2.83 11.59 -6.71
C TYR A 12 -1.42 11.31 -6.18
N ILE A 13 -1.19 11.57 -4.88
CA ILE A 13 0.12 11.33 -4.25
C ILE A 13 0.45 9.84 -4.14
N GLY A 14 -0.52 9.01 -3.75
CA GLY A 14 -0.29 7.56 -3.61
C GLY A 14 0.06 6.88 -4.93
N GLY A 15 -0.50 7.37 -6.05
CA GLY A 15 -0.17 6.89 -7.39
C GLY A 15 1.26 7.25 -7.79
N ASP A 16 1.68 8.50 -7.52
CA ASP A 16 3.06 8.93 -7.78
C ASP A 16 4.07 8.17 -6.91
N VAL A 17 3.75 7.92 -5.63
CA VAL A 17 4.58 7.08 -4.77
C VAL A 17 4.69 5.67 -5.32
N LEU A 18 3.58 5.05 -5.73
CA LEU A 18 3.63 3.72 -6.34
C LEU A 18 4.50 3.71 -7.60
N HIS A 19 4.35 4.72 -8.45
CA HIS A 19 5.15 4.85 -9.67
C HIS A 19 6.65 5.00 -9.36
N LEU A 20 7.01 5.87 -8.41
CA LEU A 20 8.40 6.06 -7.98
C LEU A 20 8.99 4.79 -7.37
N LEU A 21 8.24 4.08 -6.53
CA LEU A 21 8.67 2.80 -5.96
C LEU A 21 8.95 1.77 -7.07
N LYS A 22 8.04 1.60 -8.02
CA LYS A 22 8.21 0.60 -9.09
C LYS A 22 9.27 0.98 -10.13
N THR A 23 9.57 2.26 -10.31
CA THR A 23 10.60 2.72 -11.25
C THR A 23 11.99 2.75 -10.62
N SER A 24 12.11 3.19 -9.36
CA SER A 24 13.40 3.36 -8.68
C SER A 24 13.84 2.10 -7.93
N HIS A 25 12.88 1.30 -7.46
CA HIS A 25 13.09 0.08 -6.70
C HIS A 25 12.18 -1.05 -7.21
N PRO A 26 12.38 -1.51 -8.46
CA PRO A 26 11.57 -2.59 -9.03
C PRO A 26 11.63 -3.88 -8.20
N GLU A 27 12.71 -4.08 -7.42
CA GLU A 27 12.90 -5.19 -6.50
C GLU A 27 11.95 -5.19 -5.30
N TYR A 28 11.27 -4.09 -4.98
CA TYR A 28 10.33 -4.07 -3.87
C TYR A 28 9.01 -4.76 -4.22
N GLU A 29 8.53 -5.59 -3.30
CA GLU A 29 7.24 -6.24 -3.38
C GLU A 29 6.18 -5.31 -2.81
N CYS A 30 5.36 -4.73 -3.69
CA CYS A 30 4.32 -3.79 -3.29
C CYS A 30 2.97 -4.49 -3.22
N SER A 31 2.32 -4.42 -2.05
CA SER A 31 0.90 -4.71 -1.86
C SER A 31 0.13 -3.40 -1.75
N ILE A 32 -0.95 -3.25 -2.50
CA ILE A 32 -1.79 -2.04 -2.47
C ILE A 32 -3.20 -2.34 -1.98
N LEU A 33 -3.68 -1.57 -1.01
CA LEU A 33 -5.06 -1.67 -0.53
C LEU A 33 -5.97 -0.77 -1.38
N LEU A 34 -6.95 -1.37 -2.04
CA LEU A 34 -7.92 -0.68 -2.88
C LEU A 34 -9.35 -1.12 -2.57
N ARG A 35 -10.25 -0.15 -2.42
CA ARG A 35 -11.69 -0.41 -2.26
C ARG A 35 -12.39 -0.71 -3.58
N ASP A 36 -11.92 -0.10 -4.66
CA ASP A 36 -12.59 -0.13 -5.97
C ASP A 36 -11.92 -1.13 -6.91
N SER A 37 -12.67 -2.15 -7.35
CA SER A 37 -12.19 -3.21 -8.23
C SER A 37 -11.85 -2.72 -9.64
N GLY A 38 -12.51 -1.66 -10.13
CA GLY A 38 -12.20 -1.03 -11.41
C GLY A 38 -10.83 -0.34 -11.39
N LYS A 39 -10.54 0.40 -10.33
CA LYS A 39 -9.22 1.02 -10.10
C LYS A 39 -8.14 -0.03 -9.88
N ALA A 40 -8.45 -1.11 -9.17
CA ALA A 40 -7.55 -2.24 -9.02
C ALA A 40 -7.16 -2.86 -10.36
N ALA A 41 -8.14 -3.10 -11.23
CA ALA A 41 -7.88 -3.64 -12.56
C ALA A 41 -7.05 -2.68 -13.42
N ALA A 42 -7.32 -1.37 -13.34
CA ALA A 42 -6.55 -0.36 -14.07
C ALA A 42 -5.08 -0.32 -13.60
N ILE A 43 -4.84 -0.34 -12.29
CA ILE A 43 -3.49 -0.31 -11.72
C ILE A 43 -2.73 -1.61 -12.03
N SER A 44 -3.38 -2.76 -11.92
CA SER A 44 -2.76 -4.07 -12.22
C SER A 44 -2.32 -4.21 -13.69
N LYS A 45 -2.96 -3.49 -14.61
CA LYS A 45 -2.52 -3.44 -16.02
C LYS A 45 -1.22 -2.65 -16.21
N VAL A 46 -1.01 -1.62 -15.40
CA VAL A 46 0.17 -0.75 -15.46
C VAL A 46 1.34 -1.36 -14.67
N PHE A 47 1.03 -1.98 -13.52
CA PHE A 47 2.00 -2.61 -12.63
C PHE A 47 1.60 -4.06 -12.36
N PRO A 48 1.93 -4.99 -13.28
CA PRO A 48 1.47 -6.38 -13.20
C PRO A 48 2.07 -7.19 -12.04
N ASP A 49 3.16 -6.69 -11.46
CA ASP A 49 3.88 -7.28 -10.33
C ASP A 49 3.42 -6.74 -8.96
N VAL A 50 2.48 -5.79 -8.96
CA VAL A 50 1.87 -5.26 -7.73
C VAL A 50 0.73 -6.17 -7.28
N ARG A 51 0.74 -6.57 -6.00
CA ARG A 51 -0.33 -7.34 -5.40
C ARG A 51 -1.46 -6.41 -4.95
N VAL A 52 -2.67 -6.63 -5.47
CA VAL A 52 -3.85 -5.92 -4.99
C VAL A 52 -4.47 -6.65 -3.81
N VAL A 53 -4.69 -5.92 -2.73
CA VAL A 53 -5.56 -6.31 -1.61
C VAL A 53 -6.87 -5.52 -1.77
N LEU A 54 -7.98 -6.21 -2.02
CA LEU A 54 -9.29 -5.57 -2.08
C LEU A 54 -9.88 -5.47 -0.67
N GLY A 55 -10.18 -4.24 -0.26
CA GLY A 55 -10.73 -3.93 1.05
C GLY A 55 -10.84 -2.42 1.26
N ASP A 56 -11.63 -2.02 2.24
CA ASP A 56 -11.68 -0.64 2.71
C ASP A 56 -10.83 -0.45 3.97
N LEU A 57 -10.81 0.78 4.49
CA LEU A 57 -10.06 1.12 5.69
C LEU A 57 -10.78 0.75 6.99
N ASP A 58 -12.04 0.32 6.91
CA ASP A 58 -12.82 -0.14 8.07
C ASP A 58 -12.55 -1.63 8.35
N ALA A 59 -11.94 -2.34 7.40
CA ALA A 59 -11.50 -3.72 7.54
C ALA A 59 -10.21 -3.86 8.38
N ALA A 60 -10.28 -3.49 9.67
CA ALA A 60 -9.13 -3.47 10.57
C ALA A 60 -8.34 -4.79 10.60
N ALA A 61 -9.01 -5.94 10.70
CA ALA A 61 -8.35 -7.25 10.71
C ALA A 61 -7.58 -7.54 9.41
N LEU A 62 -8.09 -7.09 8.25
CA LEU A 62 -7.40 -7.23 6.98
C LEU A 62 -6.15 -6.34 6.94
N ILE A 63 -6.27 -5.10 7.41
CA ILE A 63 -5.16 -4.16 7.45
C ILE A 63 -4.06 -4.64 8.40
N GLU A 64 -4.43 -5.16 9.57
CA GLU A 64 -3.49 -5.72 10.55
C GLU A 64 -2.72 -6.91 9.98
N ASP A 65 -3.41 -7.85 9.33
CA ASP A 65 -2.79 -9.02 8.70
C ASP A 65 -1.86 -8.62 7.54
N GLU A 66 -2.25 -7.65 6.73
CA GLU A 66 -1.42 -7.16 5.62
C GLU A 66 -0.24 -6.31 6.10
N ALA A 67 -0.42 -5.52 7.16
CA ALA A 67 0.66 -4.75 7.77
C ALA A 67 1.68 -5.67 8.44
N ALA A 68 1.25 -6.76 9.08
CA ALA A 68 2.14 -7.75 9.68
C ALA A 68 3.02 -8.49 8.66
N LYS A 69 2.58 -8.55 7.39
CA LYS A 69 3.35 -9.12 6.27
C LYS A 69 4.32 -8.12 5.65
N ALA A 70 4.15 -6.83 5.90
CA ALA A 70 4.95 -5.78 5.29
C ALA A 70 6.14 -5.41 6.19
N ASP A 71 7.24 -5.01 5.55
CA ASP A 71 8.39 -4.43 6.25
C ASP A 71 8.22 -2.90 6.39
N VAL A 72 7.47 -2.28 5.47
CA VAL A 72 7.14 -0.85 5.49
C VAL A 72 5.66 -0.65 5.14
N VAL A 73 4.98 0.20 5.90
CA VAL A 73 3.59 0.61 5.62
C VAL A 73 3.57 2.09 5.24
N ILE A 74 2.96 2.40 4.10
CA ILE A 74 2.78 3.77 3.59
C ILE A 74 1.28 4.03 3.50
N SER A 75 0.82 5.17 4.02
CA SER A 75 -0.59 5.54 4.00
C SER A 75 -0.82 6.97 3.51
N LYS A 76 -2.05 7.24 3.05
CA LYS A 76 -2.51 8.54 2.56
C LYS A 76 -2.43 9.64 3.64
N THR A 77 -2.53 9.24 4.89
CA THR A 77 -2.20 10.05 6.07
C THR A 77 -0.85 9.54 6.57
N ILE A 78 0.09 10.41 6.89
CA ILE A 78 1.37 9.98 7.46
C ILE A 78 1.09 9.15 8.72
N PHE A 79 1.51 7.89 8.72
CA PHE A 79 1.67 7.10 9.93
C PHE A 79 3.15 6.75 10.02
N VAL A 80 3.79 7.15 11.13
CA VAL A 80 5.13 6.69 11.46
C VAL A 80 4.96 5.41 12.25
N TYR A 81 5.43 4.28 11.70
CA TYR A 81 5.52 3.03 12.42
C TYR A 81 6.93 2.92 13.00
N GLU A 82 7.06 3.09 14.32
CA GLU A 82 8.32 2.88 15.02
C GLU A 82 8.11 1.79 16.08
N LYS A 83 8.80 0.65 15.91
CA LYS A 83 8.94 -0.45 16.88
C LYS A 83 7.71 -0.72 17.77
N GLY A 84 6.60 -1.10 17.16
CA GLY A 84 5.48 -1.74 17.87
C GLY A 84 4.43 -0.81 18.45
N ASP A 85 4.59 0.52 18.35
CA ASP A 85 3.53 1.47 18.67
C ASP A 85 3.03 2.18 17.40
N MET A 86 1.76 2.01 17.09
CA MET A 86 1.09 2.67 15.98
C MET A 86 0.52 4.00 16.46
N THR A 87 1.24 5.09 16.21
CA THR A 87 0.73 6.44 16.53
C THR A 87 0.13 7.09 15.30
N LEU A 88 -1.17 7.42 15.39
CA LEU A 88 -1.86 8.30 14.45
C LEU A 88 -1.44 9.75 14.75
N ILE A 89 -0.71 10.38 13.83
CA ILE A 89 -0.55 11.84 13.84
C ILE A 89 -1.55 12.38 12.82
N VAL A 90 -2.63 12.97 13.33
CA VAL A 90 -3.63 13.71 12.55
C VAL A 90 -3.04 15.00 11.99
#